data_AF-B9M434-F1
#
_entry.id   AF-B9M434-F1
#
_cell.length_a   1.000
_cell.length_b   1.000
_cell.length_c   1.000
_cell.angle_alpha   90.00
_cell.angle_beta   90.00
_cell.angle_gamma   90.00
#
_symmetry.space_group_name_H-M   'P 1'
#
loop_
_entity.id
_entity.type
_entity.pdbx_description
1 polymer ?
#
loop_
_entity_poly.entity_id
_entity_poly.type
_entity_poly.pdbx_seq_one_letter_code
_entity_poly.pdbx_strand_id
1 'polypeptide(L)'
;MNQFQTRSDATGHPSELACPGWWLPSSQLSSHGNSLSEALRQVTRPLYLVKAGEAIWAKTDGSALFGQERPDGGLPIMGQALPCLPEKLGDAQFCRDLGIHYPYIGGSMAKGISSAAMAEELGRAGMFGFFGAAGLPFAEVEATADRLGKVDIPYGFNLIHSPHEPDLEDALSRLYIDKGIRVIEASAFLALTLPLVRYRVHGIHRAADGTIVTPNRIIAKVSREELAARFFSPPPEKHLRSLIAAGEITGAQAELAAQIPMAQDITAEADSGGHTDNRPAIALFPTILSLAAKHQANYSGIRLRVGLGGGISTPAAAAAAFAMGAAYIVTGSVNQACVESGTCEEVRKMLAETRQADVTMAPAADMFEMGVTVQVLKRGTMFPMRAARLYEIYRAYGSMDEIPAAEKEKLEQTLFRNKLENIWQDTRAYFQQRDPSQVERADRDPKHRMALVFRWYLGQGAHWARDGEPTRKMDYQVWCGPAMGAFNEWTAGSFLEQHSRRTVVSAALNILFGAAVQTRAAMLSCQGIRLTPEELQIQPLETAKIKEYLR
;
A
#
# COMPACT_ATOMS: atom_id res chain seq x y z
N MET A 1 45.60 23.97 -11.59
CA MET A 1 46.12 22.61 -11.79
C MET A 1 44.93 21.68 -11.97
N ASN A 2 44.85 21.01 -13.12
CA ASN A 2 43.72 20.19 -13.57
C ASN A 2 43.35 19.08 -12.56
N GLN A 3 42.15 19.14 -11.99
CA GLN A 3 41.59 18.12 -11.07
C GLN A 3 40.73 17.05 -11.77
N PHE A 4 40.70 17.02 -13.11
CA PHE A 4 39.88 16.05 -13.83
C PHE A 4 40.67 15.44 -14.99
N GLN A 5 41.08 14.19 -14.83
CA GLN A 5 41.33 13.27 -15.95
C GLN A 5 40.37 12.09 -15.81
N THR A 6 39.52 11.91 -16.82
CA THR A 6 38.81 10.67 -17.06
C THR A 6 39.80 9.63 -17.58
N ARG A 7 40.02 8.57 -16.81
CA ARG A 7 40.63 7.33 -17.30
C ARG A 7 39.71 6.16 -16.93
N SER A 8 39.20 5.49 -17.97
CA SER A 8 38.73 4.09 -18.04
C SER A 8 38.13 3.45 -16.78
N ASP A 9 36.86 3.07 -16.82
CA ASP A 9 36.15 2.01 -16.05
C ASP A 9 36.44 1.83 -14.54
N ALA A 10 36.98 2.84 -13.85
CA ALA A 10 37.29 2.76 -12.43
C ALA A 10 36.52 3.84 -11.63
N THR A 11 35.72 3.36 -10.69
CA THR A 11 35.00 4.09 -9.63
C THR A 11 35.81 5.25 -9.05
N GLY A 12 35.18 6.42 -8.89
CA GLY A 12 35.83 7.67 -8.51
C GLY A 12 36.59 7.63 -7.19
N HIS A 13 37.79 8.20 -7.18
CA HIS A 13 38.64 8.33 -5.99
C HIS A 13 38.13 9.43 -5.03
N PRO A 14 38.05 9.15 -3.71
CA PRO A 14 38.01 10.19 -2.69
C PRO A 14 39.40 10.82 -2.55
N SER A 15 39.50 12.16 -2.57
CA SER A 15 40.70 12.86 -2.09
C SER A 15 40.75 12.73 -0.56
N GLU A 16 41.68 11.93 -0.04
CA GLU A 16 42.02 11.84 1.39
C GLU A 16 40.85 11.55 2.35
N LEU A 17 40.17 10.40 2.19
CA LEU A 17 39.44 9.84 3.33
C LEU A 17 40.47 9.27 4.31
N ALA A 18 40.49 9.76 5.56
CA ALA A 18 41.23 9.15 6.65
C ALA A 18 40.84 7.67 6.73
N CYS A 19 41.83 6.77 6.67
CA CYS A 19 41.62 5.33 6.76
C CYS A 19 40.80 5.03 8.04
N PRO A 20 39.52 4.64 7.94
CA PRO A 20 38.68 4.39 9.10
C PRO A 20 39.14 3.12 9.84
N GLY A 21 39.83 2.22 9.14
CA GLY A 21 40.33 0.96 9.68
C GLY A 21 40.87 0.05 8.59
N TRP A 22 41.17 -1.18 8.99
CA TRP A 22 41.86 -2.17 8.19
C TRP A 22 40.98 -3.41 8.00
N TRP A 23 40.94 -3.92 6.79
CA TRP A 23 40.32 -5.19 6.47
C TRP A 23 41.34 -6.32 6.56
N LEU A 24 40.93 -7.40 7.22
CA LEU A 24 41.66 -8.65 7.31
C LEU A 24 40.89 -9.78 6.61
N PRO A 25 41.58 -10.66 5.85
CA PRO A 25 40.93 -11.78 5.19
C PRO A 25 40.54 -12.88 6.20
N SER A 26 39.45 -13.59 5.92
CA SER A 26 38.95 -14.71 6.75
C SER A 26 39.71 -16.04 6.52
N SER A 27 40.37 -16.18 5.37
CA SER A 27 41.30 -17.27 4.97
C SER A 27 42.15 -16.78 3.77
N GLN A 28 43.13 -17.57 3.27
CA GLN A 28 44.08 -17.12 2.23
C GLN A 28 43.43 -16.27 1.13
N LEU A 29 43.99 -15.08 0.91
CA LEU A 29 43.48 -14.01 0.04
C LEU A 29 42.90 -14.56 -1.26
N SER A 30 41.57 -14.49 -1.42
CA SER A 30 40.96 -14.63 -2.73
C SER A 30 41.52 -13.53 -3.63
N SER A 31 42.19 -13.91 -4.73
CA SER A 31 42.97 -13.01 -5.58
C SER A 31 42.12 -11.96 -6.33
N HIS A 32 40.79 -12.12 -6.35
CA HIS A 32 39.88 -11.21 -7.03
C HIS A 32 38.72 -10.77 -6.11
N GLY A 33 38.30 -9.52 -6.22
CA GLY A 33 37.08 -9.00 -5.59
C GLY A 33 35.83 -9.31 -6.43
N ASN A 34 34.65 -9.21 -5.84
CA ASN A 34 33.40 -9.22 -6.60
C ASN A 34 33.26 -7.90 -7.38
N SER A 35 32.38 -7.87 -8.40
CA SER A 35 31.89 -6.57 -8.89
C SER A 35 31.11 -5.87 -7.77
N LEU A 36 31.08 -4.54 -7.78
CA LEU A 36 30.38 -3.79 -6.74
C LEU A 36 28.88 -4.09 -6.71
N SER A 37 28.24 -4.18 -7.89
CA SER A 37 26.82 -4.55 -8.01
C SER A 37 26.52 -5.93 -7.41
N GLU A 38 27.38 -6.92 -7.65
CA GLU A 38 27.23 -8.25 -7.07
C GLU A 38 27.43 -8.21 -5.54
N ALA A 39 28.45 -7.49 -5.07
CA ALA A 39 28.71 -7.35 -3.64
C ALA A 39 27.56 -6.64 -2.89
N LEU A 40 26.93 -5.64 -3.52
CA LEU A 40 25.75 -4.94 -3.01
C LEU A 40 24.51 -5.85 -2.92
N ARG A 41 24.43 -6.92 -3.70
CA ARG A 41 23.36 -7.93 -3.64
C ARG A 41 23.53 -8.98 -2.54
N GLN A 42 24.75 -9.15 -2.02
CA GLN A 42 25.06 -10.04 -0.89
C GLN A 42 24.57 -9.46 0.45
N VAL A 43 23.27 -9.25 0.57
CA VAL A 43 22.60 -8.49 1.65
C VAL A 43 22.72 -9.14 3.04
N THR A 44 23.01 -10.43 3.10
CA THR A 44 23.27 -11.19 4.33
C THR A 44 24.69 -11.00 4.87
N ARG A 45 25.60 -10.43 4.06
CA ARG A 45 27.02 -10.30 4.37
C ARG A 45 27.44 -8.84 4.47
N PRO A 46 28.49 -8.51 5.24
CA PRO A 46 29.10 -7.19 5.14
C PRO A 46 29.67 -6.98 3.74
N LEU A 47 29.84 -5.72 3.34
CA LEU A 47 30.56 -5.32 2.14
C LEU A 47 31.66 -4.36 2.57
N TYR A 48 32.89 -4.65 2.15
CA TYR A 48 34.06 -3.81 2.35
C TYR A 48 34.63 -3.41 0.99
N LEU A 49 34.86 -2.11 0.81
CA LEU A 49 35.68 -1.59 -0.28
C LEU A 49 37.11 -1.47 0.24
N VAL A 50 38.03 -2.27 -0.26
CA VAL A 50 39.41 -2.36 0.25
C VAL A 50 40.41 -1.86 -0.79
N LYS A 51 41.38 -1.06 -0.36
CA LYS A 51 42.45 -0.57 -1.24
C LYS A 51 43.57 -1.61 -1.33
N ALA A 52 43.79 -2.15 -2.53
CA ALA A 52 44.86 -3.10 -2.84
C ALA A 52 45.77 -2.49 -3.93
N GLY A 53 46.82 -1.80 -3.51
CA GLY A 53 47.64 -0.98 -4.41
C GLY A 53 46.82 0.20 -4.95
N GLU A 54 46.74 0.32 -6.27
CA GLU A 54 45.93 1.34 -6.96
C GLU A 54 44.47 0.90 -7.18
N ALA A 55 44.16 -0.39 -6.98
CA ALA A 55 42.82 -0.93 -7.18
C ALA A 55 41.96 -0.85 -5.90
N ILE A 56 40.65 -0.74 -6.08
CA ILE A 56 39.66 -0.94 -5.01
C ILE A 56 38.93 -2.25 -5.28
N TRP A 57 38.87 -3.12 -4.27
CA TRP A 57 38.14 -4.40 -4.37
C TRP A 57 36.92 -4.39 -3.48
N ALA A 58 35.80 -4.93 -3.99
CA ALA A 58 34.64 -5.23 -3.18
C ALA A 58 34.76 -6.64 -2.57
N LYS A 59 34.77 -6.73 -1.24
CA LYS A 59 34.86 -7.97 -0.47
C LYS A 59 33.61 -8.15 0.39
N THR A 60 33.12 -9.38 0.50
CA THR A 60 31.93 -9.73 1.29
C THR A 60 32.22 -10.70 2.42
N ASP A 61 33.50 -10.84 2.74
CA ASP A 61 34.08 -11.72 3.76
C ASP A 61 35.17 -10.97 4.53
N GLY A 62 35.81 -11.65 5.48
CA GLY A 62 36.85 -11.05 6.32
C GLY A 62 36.30 -10.25 7.50
N SER A 63 37.13 -9.40 8.07
CA SER A 63 36.80 -8.61 9.26
C SER A 63 37.37 -7.21 9.18
N ALA A 64 36.64 -6.23 9.69
CA ALA A 64 37.10 -4.86 9.82
C ALA A 64 37.64 -4.60 11.24
N LEU A 65 38.85 -4.06 11.32
CA LEU A 65 39.46 -3.55 12.55
C LEU A 65 39.59 -2.04 12.45
N PHE A 66 38.87 -1.31 13.30
CA PHE A 66 38.94 0.16 13.35
C PHE A 66 40.12 0.61 14.21
N GLY A 67 40.88 1.59 13.73
CA GLY A 67 42.07 2.09 14.42
C GLY A 67 43.14 2.59 13.46
N GLN A 68 44.09 3.37 13.98
CA GLN A 68 45.17 3.93 13.17
C GLN A 68 46.30 2.92 12.89
N GLU A 69 46.56 2.00 13.83
CA GLU A 69 47.63 1.03 13.69
C GLU A 69 47.27 -0.04 12.66
N ARG A 70 48.18 -0.25 11.70
CA ARG A 70 48.02 -1.25 10.65
C ARG A 70 48.31 -2.65 11.22
N PRO A 71 47.34 -3.58 11.24
CA PRO A 71 47.61 -4.97 11.55
C PRO A 71 48.38 -5.62 10.40
N ASP A 72 49.17 -6.65 10.71
CA ASP A 72 49.89 -7.43 9.71
C ASP A 72 48.92 -8.01 8.66
N GLY A 73 49.23 -7.80 7.38
CA GLY A 73 48.37 -8.22 6.27
C GLY A 73 47.10 -7.38 6.08
N GLY A 74 46.88 -6.33 6.88
CA GLY A 74 45.73 -5.43 6.78
C GLY A 74 45.76 -4.59 5.51
N LEU A 75 44.61 -4.52 4.83
CA LEU A 75 44.36 -3.60 3.70
C LEU A 75 43.49 -2.42 4.17
N PRO A 76 43.75 -1.18 3.73
CA PRO A 76 42.91 -0.03 4.09
C PRO A 76 41.46 -0.22 3.63
N ILE A 77 40.50 0.07 4.50
CA ILE A 77 39.08 0.16 4.15
C ILE A 77 38.81 1.56 3.58
N MET A 78 38.18 1.64 2.41
CA MET A 78 37.74 2.89 1.79
C MET A 78 36.26 3.16 2.07
N GLY A 79 35.46 2.12 2.28
CA GLY A 79 34.05 2.22 2.64
C GLY A 79 33.48 0.86 3.03
N GLN A 80 32.36 0.85 3.74
CA GLN A 80 31.70 -0.38 4.16
C GLN A 80 30.17 -0.27 4.13
N ALA A 81 29.48 -1.38 3.88
CA ALA A 81 28.05 -1.51 4.11
C ALA A 81 27.79 -2.75 4.96
N LEU A 82 26.99 -2.59 6.01
CA LEU A 82 26.62 -3.70 6.88
C LEU A 82 25.63 -4.64 6.17
N PRO A 83 25.46 -5.88 6.68
CA PRO A 83 24.31 -6.69 6.29
C PRO A 83 23.01 -5.91 6.45
N CYS A 84 22.16 -5.94 5.43
CA CYS A 84 20.90 -5.22 5.40
C CYS A 84 19.84 -6.17 4.82
N LEU A 85 19.21 -6.96 5.67
CA LEU A 85 18.23 -7.93 5.19
C LEU A 85 16.88 -7.26 4.93
N PRO A 86 16.12 -7.69 3.91
CA PRO A 86 14.79 -7.13 3.62
C PRO A 86 13.81 -7.24 4.80
N GLU A 87 13.91 -8.31 5.60
CA GLU A 87 13.14 -8.53 6.84
C GLU A 87 13.50 -7.56 7.99
N LYS A 88 14.60 -6.80 7.88
CA LYS A 88 15.07 -5.84 8.90
C LYS A 88 14.90 -4.37 8.48
N LEU A 89 14.32 -4.08 7.31
CA LEU A 89 14.17 -2.70 6.82
C LEU A 89 13.16 -1.87 7.64
N GLY A 90 12.16 -2.52 8.23
CA GLY A 90 11.10 -1.88 9.02
C GLY A 90 11.11 -2.31 10.49
N ASP A 91 9.94 -2.31 11.12
CA ASP A 91 9.80 -2.66 12.54
C ASP A 91 9.65 -4.17 12.73
N ALA A 92 10.64 -4.80 13.36
CA ALA A 92 10.60 -6.24 13.64
C ALA A 92 9.47 -6.66 14.59
N GLN A 93 8.99 -5.77 15.48
CA GLN A 93 7.83 -6.06 16.32
C GLN A 93 6.54 -6.05 15.52
N PHE A 94 6.42 -5.21 14.49
CA PHE A 94 5.28 -5.26 13.56
C PHE A 94 5.19 -6.62 12.89
N CYS A 95 6.33 -7.12 12.38
CA CYS A 95 6.39 -8.45 11.79
C CYS A 95 5.99 -9.57 12.77
N ARG A 96 6.53 -9.54 14.00
CA ARG A 96 6.17 -10.51 15.06
C ARG A 96 4.69 -10.45 15.42
N ASP A 97 4.13 -9.26 15.57
CA ASP A 97 2.74 -9.04 15.97
C ASP A 97 1.73 -9.61 14.98
N LEU A 98 2.09 -9.63 13.69
CA LEU A 98 1.26 -10.14 12.60
C LEU A 98 1.66 -11.55 12.11
N GLY A 99 2.73 -12.14 12.65
CA GLY A 99 3.22 -13.45 12.20
C GLY A 99 3.79 -13.44 10.77
N ILE A 100 4.39 -12.32 10.34
CA ILE A 100 5.00 -12.15 9.01
C ILE A 100 6.53 -12.04 9.10
N HIS A 101 7.21 -12.22 7.98
CA HIS A 101 8.66 -12.10 7.86
C HIS A 101 9.10 -10.73 7.35
N TYR A 102 8.36 -10.18 6.39
CA TYR A 102 8.69 -8.91 5.74
C TYR A 102 7.74 -7.80 6.19
N PRO A 103 8.24 -6.57 6.42
CA PRO A 103 7.43 -5.41 6.79
C PRO A 103 6.69 -4.84 5.57
N TYR A 104 5.80 -5.65 5.00
CA TYR A 104 5.12 -5.41 3.72
C TYR A 104 3.65 -5.81 3.80
N ILE A 105 2.79 -4.88 3.35
CA ILE A 105 1.35 -5.09 3.24
C ILE A 105 0.92 -4.93 1.77
N GLY A 106 0.18 -5.92 1.25
CA GLY A 106 -0.70 -5.73 0.10
C GLY A 106 -1.99 -5.04 0.57
N GLY A 107 -2.09 -3.73 0.31
CA GLY A 107 -3.24 -2.93 0.73
C GLY A 107 -4.52 -3.36 0.01
N SER A 108 -5.67 -3.13 0.65
CA SER A 108 -6.94 -3.52 0.04
C SER A 108 -7.25 -2.71 -1.22
N MET A 109 -7.85 -3.39 -2.19
CA MET A 109 -8.37 -2.83 -3.43
C MET A 109 -9.80 -3.33 -3.58
N ALA A 110 -10.75 -2.40 -3.71
CA ALA A 110 -12.19 -2.65 -3.64
C ALA A 110 -12.70 -3.70 -4.63
N LYS A 111 -13.94 -4.17 -4.42
CA LYS A 111 -14.67 -5.09 -5.30
C LYS A 111 -13.94 -6.42 -5.53
N GLY A 112 -13.20 -6.91 -4.53
CA GLY A 112 -12.46 -8.17 -4.60
C GLY A 112 -11.21 -8.12 -5.48
N ILE A 113 -10.78 -6.93 -5.93
CA ILE A 113 -9.54 -6.79 -6.73
C ILE A 113 -8.34 -7.25 -5.90
N SER A 114 -8.28 -6.87 -4.62
CA SER A 114 -7.42 -7.59 -3.67
C SER A 114 -8.13 -8.89 -3.27
N SER A 115 -7.86 -9.92 -4.06
CA SER A 115 -8.58 -11.19 -4.03
C SER A 115 -8.14 -12.08 -2.86
N ALA A 116 -8.91 -13.13 -2.58
CA ALA A 116 -8.49 -14.17 -1.65
C ALA A 116 -7.17 -14.83 -2.07
N ALA A 117 -6.96 -15.05 -3.39
CA ALA A 117 -5.71 -15.62 -3.90
C ALA A 117 -4.50 -14.70 -3.63
N MET A 118 -4.68 -13.39 -3.73
CA MET A 118 -3.64 -12.42 -3.40
C MET A 118 -3.28 -12.44 -1.92
N ALA A 119 -4.28 -12.47 -1.03
CA ALA A 119 -4.05 -12.59 0.40
C ALA A 119 -3.34 -13.90 0.75
N GLU A 120 -3.73 -15.00 0.09
CA GLU A 120 -3.09 -16.31 0.24
C GLU A 120 -1.62 -16.31 -0.18
N GLU A 121 -1.29 -15.80 -1.36
CA GLU A 121 0.08 -15.79 -1.87
C GLU A 121 1.00 -14.89 -1.04
N LEU A 122 0.52 -13.71 -0.62
CA LEU A 122 1.28 -12.84 0.28
C LEU A 122 1.48 -13.49 1.65
N GLY A 123 0.43 -14.08 2.24
CA GLY A 123 0.51 -14.76 3.53
C GLY A 123 1.52 -15.90 3.53
N ARG A 124 1.47 -16.78 2.50
CA ARG A 124 2.44 -17.87 2.31
C ARG A 124 3.88 -17.38 2.13
N ALA A 125 4.06 -16.19 1.55
CA ALA A 125 5.37 -15.59 1.34
C ALA A 125 5.93 -14.84 2.57
N GLY A 126 5.22 -14.85 3.70
CA GLY A 126 5.63 -14.13 4.91
C GLY A 126 5.38 -12.63 4.84
N MET A 127 4.33 -12.22 4.13
CA MET A 127 3.85 -10.85 4.03
C MET A 127 2.39 -10.79 4.48
N PHE A 128 1.81 -9.60 4.57
CA PHE A 128 0.41 -9.45 4.95
C PHE A 128 -0.45 -9.02 3.76
N GLY A 129 -1.57 -9.70 3.52
CA GLY A 129 -2.54 -9.33 2.46
C GLY A 129 -3.92 -9.02 3.03
N PHE A 130 -4.50 -7.89 2.62
CA PHE A 130 -5.88 -7.53 2.96
C PHE A 130 -6.85 -7.88 1.84
N PHE A 131 -7.88 -8.66 2.13
CA PHE A 131 -8.99 -8.88 1.20
C PHE A 131 -9.81 -7.59 1.00
N GLY A 132 -10.12 -7.28 -0.26
CA GLY A 132 -10.82 -6.08 -0.69
C GLY A 132 -12.34 -6.19 -0.62
N ALA A 133 -12.90 -6.18 0.60
CA ALA A 133 -14.33 -6.36 0.84
C ALA A 133 -15.22 -5.18 0.39
N ALA A 134 -14.66 -3.97 0.25
CA ALA A 134 -15.43 -2.77 -0.11
C ALA A 134 -16.24 -2.95 -1.41
N GLY A 135 -17.55 -2.71 -1.36
CA GLY A 135 -18.43 -2.80 -2.53
C GLY A 135 -18.86 -4.22 -2.92
N LEU A 136 -18.47 -5.26 -2.17
CA LEU A 136 -18.96 -6.63 -2.36
C LEU A 136 -20.24 -6.88 -1.56
N PRO A 137 -21.12 -7.78 -2.02
CA PRO A 137 -22.25 -8.27 -1.23
C PRO A 137 -21.78 -8.99 0.04
N PHE A 138 -22.53 -8.89 1.13
CA PHE A 138 -22.22 -9.53 2.41
C PHE A 138 -21.92 -11.04 2.27
N ALA A 139 -22.74 -11.76 1.50
CA ALA A 139 -22.59 -13.20 1.28
C ALA A 139 -21.25 -13.56 0.61
N GLU A 140 -20.71 -12.71 -0.25
CA GLU A 140 -19.41 -12.93 -0.89
C GLU A 140 -18.26 -12.70 0.09
N VAL A 141 -18.39 -11.70 0.96
CA VAL A 141 -17.42 -11.44 2.05
C VAL A 141 -17.43 -12.61 3.04
N GLU A 142 -18.61 -13.11 3.41
CA GLU A 142 -18.76 -14.28 4.28
C GLU A 142 -18.11 -15.53 3.68
N ALA A 143 -18.42 -15.85 2.41
CA ALA A 143 -17.84 -17.00 1.73
C ALA A 143 -16.29 -16.89 1.64
N THR A 144 -15.78 -15.67 1.45
CA THR A 144 -14.33 -15.42 1.43
C THR A 144 -13.70 -15.56 2.81
N ALA A 145 -14.38 -15.13 3.87
CA ALA A 145 -13.94 -15.35 5.25
C ALA A 145 -13.87 -16.85 5.58
N ASP A 146 -14.85 -17.64 5.15
CA ASP A 146 -14.84 -19.10 5.29
C ASP A 146 -13.72 -19.78 4.49
N ARG A 147 -13.35 -19.22 3.33
CA ARG A 147 -12.22 -19.72 2.54
C ARG A 147 -10.89 -19.44 3.24
N LEU A 148 -10.65 -18.19 3.63
CA LEU A 148 -9.38 -17.78 4.24
C LEU A 148 -9.22 -18.35 5.66
N GLY A 149 -10.30 -18.58 6.39
CA GLY A 149 -10.26 -19.23 7.70
C GLY A 149 -9.82 -20.70 7.69
N LYS A 150 -9.71 -21.33 6.51
CA LYS A 150 -9.24 -22.72 6.35
C LYS A 150 -7.74 -22.84 6.09
N VAL A 151 -7.03 -21.72 5.91
CA VAL A 151 -5.58 -21.70 5.64
C VAL A 151 -4.84 -21.10 6.82
N ASP A 152 -3.72 -21.72 7.19
CA ASP A 152 -2.86 -21.26 8.28
C ASP A 152 -1.83 -20.25 7.76
N ILE A 153 -2.28 -19.01 7.55
CA ILE A 153 -1.46 -17.90 7.06
C ILE A 153 -1.92 -16.58 7.71
N PRO A 154 -1.07 -15.56 7.75
CA PRO A 154 -1.49 -14.22 8.14
C PRO A 154 -2.30 -13.54 7.01
N TYR A 155 -3.50 -13.06 7.33
CA TYR A 155 -4.36 -12.31 6.42
C TYR A 155 -5.29 -11.37 7.20
N GLY A 156 -5.89 -10.41 6.50
CA GLY A 156 -6.89 -9.52 7.07
C GLY A 156 -7.96 -9.11 6.06
N PHE A 157 -8.95 -8.37 6.55
CA PHE A 157 -10.05 -7.87 5.72
C PHE A 157 -10.12 -6.35 5.77
N ASN A 158 -10.50 -5.73 4.66
CA ASN A 158 -10.87 -4.32 4.69
C ASN A 158 -12.22 -4.13 5.39
N LEU A 159 -12.29 -3.14 6.29
CA LEU A 159 -13.53 -2.55 6.75
C LEU A 159 -13.54 -1.10 6.26
N ILE A 160 -14.37 -0.83 5.26
CA ILE A 160 -14.52 0.51 4.70
C ILE A 160 -15.65 1.25 5.41
N HIS A 161 -15.42 2.52 5.76
CA HIS A 161 -16.48 3.36 6.28
C HIS A 161 -17.52 3.64 5.19
N SER A 162 -18.78 3.35 5.49
CA SER A 162 -19.91 3.52 4.55
C SER A 162 -20.99 4.42 5.16
N PRO A 163 -20.87 5.76 5.13
CA PRO A 163 -21.80 6.67 5.79
C PRO A 163 -23.28 6.50 5.36
N HIS A 164 -23.49 6.09 4.11
CA HIS A 164 -24.82 5.88 3.54
C HIS A 164 -25.36 4.46 3.79
N GLU A 165 -24.54 3.55 4.31
CA GLU A 165 -24.90 2.15 4.60
C GLU A 165 -24.34 1.70 5.97
N PRO A 166 -24.71 2.38 7.06
CA PRO A 166 -24.16 2.08 8.40
C PRO A 166 -24.47 0.66 8.87
N ASP A 167 -25.60 0.09 8.45
CA ASP A 167 -26.00 -1.28 8.79
C ASP A 167 -25.07 -2.32 8.15
N LEU A 168 -24.53 -2.03 6.96
CA LEU A 168 -23.55 -2.91 6.31
C LEU A 168 -22.21 -2.89 7.07
N GLU A 169 -21.76 -1.71 7.53
CA GLU A 169 -20.56 -1.60 8.37
C GLU A 169 -20.75 -2.36 9.69
N ASP A 170 -21.93 -2.25 10.32
CA ASP A 170 -22.28 -3.02 11.52
C ASP A 170 -22.24 -4.53 11.26
N ALA A 171 -22.93 -5.01 10.22
CA ALA A 171 -23.00 -6.41 9.86
C ALA A 171 -21.61 -6.99 9.54
N LEU A 172 -20.79 -6.30 8.76
CA LEU A 172 -19.44 -6.77 8.40
C LEU A 172 -18.53 -6.86 9.62
N SER A 173 -18.57 -5.88 10.53
CA SER A 173 -17.76 -5.94 11.74
C SER A 173 -18.17 -7.10 12.67
N ARG A 174 -19.47 -7.47 12.73
CA ARG A 174 -19.96 -8.66 13.46
C ARG A 174 -19.52 -9.94 12.78
N LEU A 175 -19.67 -10.02 11.46
CA LEU A 175 -19.16 -11.14 10.66
C LEU A 175 -17.67 -11.38 10.93
N TYR A 176 -16.84 -10.33 10.97
CA TYR A 176 -15.42 -10.46 11.24
C TYR A 176 -15.13 -11.01 12.64
N ILE A 177 -15.90 -10.61 13.66
CA ILE A 177 -15.81 -11.18 15.00
C ILE A 177 -16.20 -12.66 14.99
N ASP A 178 -17.35 -12.99 14.39
CA ASP A 178 -17.92 -14.33 14.39
C ASP A 178 -17.04 -15.33 13.62
N LYS A 179 -16.43 -14.90 12.52
CA LYS A 179 -15.49 -15.70 11.72
C LYS A 179 -14.06 -15.69 12.29
N GLY A 180 -13.81 -15.00 13.40
CA GLY A 180 -12.50 -14.95 14.04
C GLY A 180 -11.43 -14.19 13.26
N ILE A 181 -11.83 -13.24 12.41
CA ILE A 181 -10.89 -12.37 11.68
C ILE A 181 -10.23 -11.43 12.70
N ARG A 182 -8.90 -11.53 12.84
CA ARG A 182 -8.15 -10.84 13.89
C ARG A 182 -7.52 -9.52 13.48
N VAL A 183 -7.45 -9.22 12.19
CA VAL A 183 -6.83 -7.98 11.69
C VAL A 183 -7.69 -7.38 10.59
N ILE A 184 -8.01 -6.10 10.73
CA ILE A 184 -8.69 -5.34 9.68
C ILE A 184 -7.86 -4.13 9.23
N GLU A 185 -8.01 -3.78 7.95
CA GLU A 185 -7.62 -2.47 7.43
C GLU A 185 -8.83 -1.55 7.49
N ALA A 186 -8.82 -0.56 8.39
CA ALA A 186 -9.88 0.43 8.49
C ALA A 186 -9.61 1.58 7.52
N SER A 187 -10.45 1.77 6.51
CA SER A 187 -10.26 2.79 5.45
C SER A 187 -11.47 3.70 5.28
N ALA A 188 -11.25 4.89 4.70
CA ALA A 188 -12.26 5.92 4.43
C ALA A 188 -13.02 6.48 5.66
N PHE A 189 -12.61 6.15 6.89
CA PHE A 189 -13.26 6.68 8.09
C PHE A 189 -13.10 8.20 8.22
N LEU A 190 -14.18 8.88 8.59
CA LEU A 190 -14.16 10.31 8.94
C LEU A 190 -14.18 10.52 10.46
N ALA A 191 -14.70 9.53 11.18
CA ALA A 191 -14.74 9.46 12.62
C ALA A 191 -14.74 8.00 13.07
N LEU A 192 -14.42 7.76 14.34
CA LEU A 192 -14.53 6.43 14.93
C LEU A 192 -16.02 6.07 15.11
N THR A 193 -16.42 4.90 14.65
CA THR A 193 -17.80 4.41 14.69
C THR A 193 -17.98 3.36 15.78
N LEU A 194 -19.23 3.14 16.19
CA LEU A 194 -19.56 2.11 17.18
C LEU A 194 -19.16 0.69 16.69
N PRO A 195 -19.43 0.29 15.41
CA PRO A 195 -18.96 -0.99 14.87
C PRO A 195 -17.44 -1.19 14.95
N LEU A 196 -16.67 -0.16 14.63
CA LEU A 196 -15.21 -0.22 14.66
C LEU A 196 -14.68 -0.35 16.10
N VAL A 197 -15.26 0.38 17.04
CA VAL A 197 -14.92 0.29 18.47
C VAL A 197 -15.25 -1.10 19.00
N ARG A 198 -16.46 -1.62 18.71
CA ARG A 198 -16.87 -2.99 19.07
C ARG A 198 -15.84 -4.02 18.61
N TYR A 199 -15.47 -3.99 17.33
CA TYR A 199 -14.48 -4.89 16.78
C TYR A 199 -13.15 -4.82 17.56
N ARG A 200 -12.65 -3.61 17.85
CA ARG A 200 -11.39 -3.40 18.57
C ARG A 200 -11.40 -4.00 19.98
N VAL A 201 -12.49 -3.82 20.73
CA VAL A 201 -12.56 -4.20 22.14
C VAL A 201 -13.11 -5.60 22.38
N HIS A 202 -13.64 -6.25 21.35
CA HIS A 202 -14.19 -7.59 21.48
C HIS A 202 -13.13 -8.60 21.96
N GLY A 203 -13.43 -9.29 23.07
CA GLY A 203 -12.52 -10.26 23.68
C GLY A 203 -11.32 -9.66 24.42
N ILE A 204 -11.29 -8.34 24.63
CA ILE A 204 -10.24 -7.69 25.45
C ILE A 204 -10.22 -8.29 26.86
N HIS A 205 -9.04 -8.60 27.36
CA HIS A 205 -8.85 -9.14 28.71
C HIS A 205 -7.43 -8.85 29.22
N ARG A 206 -7.22 -9.08 30.52
CA ARG A 206 -5.89 -9.01 31.14
C ARG A 206 -5.34 -10.43 31.28
N ALA A 207 -4.14 -10.67 30.77
CA ALA A 207 -3.43 -11.93 30.93
C ALA A 207 -2.90 -12.10 32.38
N ALA A 208 -2.45 -13.31 32.72
CA ALA A 208 -1.96 -13.64 34.06
C ALA A 208 -0.72 -12.83 34.48
N ASP A 209 0.09 -12.38 33.51
CA ASP A 209 1.25 -11.52 33.72
C ASP A 209 0.90 -10.02 33.84
N GLY A 210 -0.39 -9.68 33.75
CA GLY A 210 -0.89 -8.32 33.80
C GLY A 210 -0.99 -7.61 32.45
N THR A 211 -0.53 -8.20 31.35
CA THR A 211 -0.58 -7.61 30.00
C THR A 211 -2.02 -7.48 29.52
N ILE A 212 -2.37 -6.36 28.87
CA ILE A 212 -3.68 -6.19 28.22
C ILE A 212 -3.62 -6.87 26.85
N VAL A 213 -4.43 -7.91 26.67
CA VAL A 213 -4.55 -8.65 25.42
C VAL A 213 -5.71 -8.08 24.62
N THR A 214 -5.41 -7.67 23.38
CA THR A 214 -6.40 -7.20 22.41
C THR A 214 -6.44 -8.18 21.24
N PRO A 215 -7.36 -9.16 21.22
CA PRO A 215 -7.39 -10.19 20.18
C PRO A 215 -7.54 -9.64 18.76
N ASN A 216 -8.29 -8.54 18.64
CA ASN A 216 -8.61 -7.91 17.36
C ASN A 216 -7.77 -6.64 17.16
N ARG A 217 -7.01 -6.59 16.07
CA ARG A 217 -6.12 -5.49 15.68
C ARG A 217 -6.73 -4.69 14.53
N ILE A 218 -6.45 -3.39 14.54
CA ILE A 218 -6.81 -2.45 13.48
C ILE A 218 -5.52 -1.86 12.92
N ILE A 219 -5.37 -1.93 11.60
CA ILE A 219 -4.42 -1.10 10.86
C ILE A 219 -5.23 0.01 10.20
N ALA A 220 -5.10 1.24 10.70
CA ALA A 220 -5.91 2.35 10.20
C ALA A 220 -5.20 3.04 9.03
N LYS A 221 -5.87 3.18 7.89
CA LYS A 221 -5.33 3.87 6.72
C LYS A 221 -5.87 5.30 6.66
N VAL A 222 -4.98 6.27 6.75
CA VAL A 222 -5.33 7.68 6.95
C VAL A 222 -4.45 8.60 6.11
N SER A 223 -5.02 9.72 5.67
CA SER A 223 -4.30 10.81 4.98
C SER A 223 -4.27 12.10 5.81
N ARG A 224 -4.91 12.15 6.98
CA ARG A 224 -5.13 13.38 7.77
C ARG A 224 -4.72 13.21 9.23
N GLU A 225 -4.12 14.25 9.79
CA GLU A 225 -3.60 14.26 11.16
C GLU A 225 -4.72 14.09 12.19
N GLU A 226 -5.86 14.75 12.00
CA GLU A 226 -6.97 14.74 12.94
C GLU A 226 -7.57 13.34 13.10
N LEU A 227 -7.63 12.58 12.01
CA LEU A 227 -8.09 11.19 12.03
C LEU A 227 -7.03 10.27 12.64
N ALA A 228 -5.76 10.45 12.28
CA ALA A 228 -4.66 9.69 12.87
C ALA A 228 -4.61 9.85 14.40
N ALA A 229 -4.83 11.07 14.91
CA ALA A 229 -4.85 11.36 16.34
C ALA A 229 -5.97 10.59 17.05
N ARG A 230 -7.14 10.44 16.43
CA ARG A 230 -8.26 9.65 16.97
C ARG A 230 -7.91 8.16 17.04
N PHE A 231 -7.23 7.63 16.02
CA PHE A 231 -6.79 6.23 16.02
C PHE A 231 -5.68 5.95 17.04
N PHE A 232 -4.76 6.89 17.27
CA PHE A 232 -3.77 6.80 18.33
C PHE A 232 -4.33 7.10 19.73
N SER A 233 -5.58 7.51 19.84
CA SER A 233 -6.25 7.73 21.13
C SER A 233 -7.01 6.48 21.58
N PRO A 234 -7.39 6.39 22.87
CA PRO A 234 -8.23 5.30 23.33
C PRO A 234 -9.61 5.27 22.67
N PRO A 235 -10.29 4.11 22.65
CA PRO A 235 -11.68 4.00 22.24
C PRO A 235 -12.56 5.07 22.93
N PRO A 236 -13.40 5.81 22.19
CA PRO A 236 -14.20 6.88 22.76
C PRO A 236 -15.15 6.39 23.86
N GLU A 237 -15.15 7.06 25.01
CA GLU A 237 -15.96 6.67 26.17
C GLU A 237 -17.46 6.58 25.84
N LYS A 238 -17.97 7.49 25.00
CA LYS A 238 -19.36 7.44 24.52
C LYS A 238 -19.70 6.10 23.88
N HIS A 239 -18.82 5.57 23.03
CA HIS A 239 -19.03 4.28 22.37
C HIS A 239 -18.90 3.13 23.36
N LEU A 240 -17.93 3.17 24.28
CA LEU A 240 -17.78 2.17 25.34
C LEU A 240 -19.03 2.07 26.23
N ARG A 241 -19.61 3.21 26.65
CA ARG A 241 -20.87 3.25 27.42
C ARG A 241 -22.03 2.62 26.65
N SER A 242 -22.14 2.89 25.34
CA SER A 242 -23.16 2.25 24.49
C SER A 242 -22.98 0.73 24.42
N LEU A 243 -21.74 0.24 24.32
CA LEU A 243 -21.45 -1.20 24.29
C LEU A 243 -21.75 -1.89 25.63
N ILE A 244 -21.47 -1.23 26.76
CA ILE A 244 -21.87 -1.71 28.09
C ILE A 244 -23.39 -1.80 28.20
N ALA A 245 -24.10 -0.73 27.80
CA ALA A 245 -25.56 -0.69 27.87
C ALA A 245 -26.22 -1.77 26.99
N ALA A 246 -25.59 -2.11 25.86
CA ALA A 246 -26.02 -3.19 24.98
C ALA A 246 -25.59 -4.60 25.48
N GLY A 247 -24.84 -4.70 26.58
CA GLY A 247 -24.33 -5.96 27.11
C GLY A 247 -23.24 -6.62 26.27
N GLU A 248 -22.64 -5.89 25.32
CA GLU A 248 -21.62 -6.43 24.42
C GLU A 248 -20.23 -6.47 25.05
N ILE A 249 -19.97 -5.61 26.04
CA ILE A 249 -18.77 -5.63 26.89
C ILE A 249 -19.13 -5.38 28.36
N THR A 250 -18.24 -5.80 29.25
CA THR A 250 -18.33 -5.53 30.69
C THR A 250 -17.68 -4.19 31.07
N GLY A 251 -17.98 -3.67 32.27
CA GLY A 251 -17.29 -2.49 32.82
C GLY A 251 -15.76 -2.68 32.91
N ALA A 252 -15.30 -3.85 33.35
CA ALA A 252 -13.88 -4.18 33.39
C ALA A 252 -13.22 -4.16 32.00
N GLN A 253 -13.92 -4.64 30.97
CA GLN A 253 -13.41 -4.56 29.58
C GLN A 253 -13.31 -3.12 29.09
N ALA A 254 -14.25 -2.25 29.46
CA ALA A 254 -14.18 -0.83 29.12
C ALA A 254 -13.02 -0.10 29.84
N GLU A 255 -12.73 -0.45 31.10
CA GLU A 255 -11.56 0.06 31.82
C GLU A 255 -10.24 -0.35 31.17
N LEU A 256 -10.14 -1.59 30.65
CA LEU A 256 -9.00 -2.04 29.85
C LEU A 256 -8.93 -1.30 28.51
N ALA A 257 -10.07 -1.07 27.86
CA ALA A 257 -10.15 -0.39 26.58
C ALA A 257 -9.61 1.04 26.67
N ALA A 258 -9.83 1.74 27.79
CA ALA A 258 -9.30 3.09 28.01
C ALA A 258 -7.75 3.17 28.07
N GLN A 259 -7.06 2.03 28.18
CA GLN A 259 -5.60 1.94 28.32
C GLN A 259 -4.88 1.51 27.03
N ILE A 260 -5.61 1.33 25.93
CA ILE A 260 -5.07 0.90 24.63
C ILE A 260 -5.40 1.95 23.56
N PRO A 261 -4.61 2.08 22.48
CA PRO A 261 -5.03 2.86 21.33
C PRO A 261 -6.11 2.12 20.53
N MET A 262 -6.94 2.89 19.81
CA MET A 262 -7.85 2.34 18.79
C MET A 262 -7.09 1.57 17.72
N ALA A 263 -5.97 2.11 17.25
CA ALA A 263 -5.01 1.42 16.38
C ALA A 263 -3.59 1.73 16.85
N GLN A 264 -2.80 0.66 17.03
CA GLN A 264 -1.36 0.75 17.28
C GLN A 264 -0.56 0.96 15.98
N ASP A 265 -1.14 0.55 14.84
CA ASP A 265 -0.52 0.61 13.52
C ASP A 265 -1.36 1.53 12.62
N ILE A 266 -0.74 2.58 12.10
CA ILE A 266 -1.37 3.51 11.16
C ILE A 266 -0.60 3.51 9.85
N THR A 267 -1.30 3.29 8.74
CA THR A 267 -0.78 3.53 7.40
C THR A 267 -1.05 4.98 7.02
N ALA A 268 0.02 5.77 6.89
CA ALA A 268 -0.07 7.08 6.24
C ALA A 268 -0.20 6.86 4.72
N GLU A 269 -1.37 7.16 4.17
CA GLU A 269 -1.66 7.03 2.75
C GLU A 269 -1.43 8.38 2.05
N ALA A 270 -0.32 8.45 1.34
CA ALA A 270 0.04 9.56 0.45
C ALA A 270 -0.72 9.44 -0.88
N ASP A 271 -0.26 10.15 -1.92
CA ASP A 271 -0.85 10.02 -3.26
C ASP A 271 -0.90 8.56 -3.75
N SER A 272 -2.12 8.07 -3.97
CA SER A 272 -2.42 6.67 -4.27
C SER A 272 -3.46 6.53 -5.40
N GLY A 273 -3.66 5.31 -5.89
CA GLY A 273 -4.74 5.01 -6.84
C GLY A 273 -6.08 4.89 -6.12
N GLY A 274 -7.18 5.29 -6.76
CA GLY A 274 -8.50 5.33 -6.12
C GLY A 274 -8.68 6.61 -5.29
N HIS A 275 -9.34 6.54 -4.14
CA HIS A 275 -9.54 7.71 -3.29
C HIS A 275 -8.21 8.22 -2.72
N THR A 276 -7.92 9.49 -2.95
CA THR A 276 -6.68 10.13 -2.51
C THR A 276 -6.89 11.64 -2.33
N ASP A 277 -6.25 12.21 -1.31
CA ASP A 277 -6.11 13.67 -1.12
C ASP A 277 -4.86 14.22 -1.87
N ASN A 278 -4.18 13.38 -2.66
CA ASN A 278 -2.94 13.66 -3.40
C ASN A 278 -1.79 14.23 -2.53
N ARG A 279 -1.68 13.75 -1.30
CA ARG A 279 -0.68 14.27 -0.35
C ARG A 279 0.73 13.77 -0.70
N PRO A 280 1.76 14.63 -0.69
CA PRO A 280 3.14 14.19 -0.88
C PRO A 280 3.60 13.29 0.28
N ALA A 281 4.13 12.11 -0.04
CA ALA A 281 4.60 11.14 0.96
C ALA A 281 5.67 11.74 1.89
N ILE A 282 6.62 12.50 1.33
CA ILE A 282 7.71 13.15 2.05
C ILE A 282 7.26 14.21 3.07
N ALA A 283 6.02 14.70 2.96
CA ALA A 283 5.44 15.66 3.90
C ALA A 283 4.45 14.99 4.86
N LEU A 284 3.57 14.13 4.34
CA LEU A 284 2.56 13.43 5.14
C LEU A 284 3.21 12.49 6.16
N PHE A 285 4.15 11.65 5.73
CA PHE A 285 4.67 10.58 6.57
C PHE A 285 5.40 11.10 7.83
N PRO A 286 6.35 12.05 7.75
CA PRO A 286 6.98 12.61 8.95
C PRO A 286 5.99 13.29 9.91
N THR A 287 4.90 13.88 9.37
CA THR A 287 3.84 14.50 10.18
C THR A 287 3.13 13.46 11.03
N ILE A 288 2.69 12.35 10.43
CA ILE A 288 2.01 11.27 11.16
C ILE A 288 2.97 10.55 12.12
N LEU A 289 4.25 10.40 11.74
CA LEU A 289 5.27 9.83 12.62
C LEU A 289 5.51 10.69 13.87
N SER A 290 5.58 12.01 13.72
CA SER A 290 5.67 12.96 14.83
C SER A 290 4.45 12.88 15.75
N LEU A 291 3.25 12.73 15.17
CA LEU A 291 2.03 12.53 15.93
C LEU A 291 2.07 11.22 16.74
N ALA A 292 2.51 10.11 16.15
CA ALA A 292 2.68 8.85 16.86
C ALA A 292 3.62 9.00 18.06
N ALA A 293 4.75 9.70 17.91
CA ALA A 293 5.69 9.97 18.99
C ALA A 293 5.07 10.78 20.14
N LYS A 294 4.22 11.79 19.83
CA LYS A 294 3.49 12.56 20.85
C LYS A 294 2.50 11.69 21.63
N HIS A 295 1.77 10.81 20.93
CA HIS A 295 0.78 9.92 21.56
C HIS A 295 1.43 8.74 22.31
N GLN A 296 2.64 8.33 21.95
CA GLN A 296 3.36 7.22 22.56
C GLN A 296 3.52 7.38 24.08
N ALA A 297 3.66 8.62 24.57
CA ALA A 297 3.77 8.93 26.00
C ALA A 297 2.55 8.48 26.83
N ASN A 298 1.39 8.26 26.21
CA ASN A 298 0.17 7.80 26.88
C ASN A 298 0.13 6.28 27.07
N TYR A 299 1.06 5.53 26.50
CA TYR A 299 1.03 4.07 26.50
C TYR A 299 2.35 3.47 26.97
N SER A 300 2.27 2.60 27.96
CA SER A 300 3.38 1.73 28.39
C SER A 300 3.21 0.35 27.78
N GLY A 301 4.29 -0.25 27.27
CA GLY A 301 4.27 -1.60 26.70
C GLY A 301 3.62 -1.74 25.31
N ILE A 302 2.97 -0.70 24.78
CA ILE A 302 2.41 -0.67 23.42
C ILE A 302 3.22 0.32 22.60
N ARG A 303 3.83 -0.14 21.50
CA ARG A 303 4.53 0.73 20.55
C ARG A 303 3.59 1.18 19.45
N LEU A 304 3.41 2.50 19.30
CA LEU A 304 2.72 3.09 18.16
C LEU A 304 3.65 3.09 16.94
N ARG A 305 3.12 2.69 15.79
CA ARG A 305 3.89 2.50 14.56
C ARG A 305 3.17 3.14 13.38
N VAL A 306 3.97 3.66 12.46
CA VAL A 306 3.47 4.28 11.23
C VAL A 306 4.09 3.58 10.04
N GLY A 307 3.26 3.02 9.17
CA GLY A 307 3.65 2.56 7.85
C GLY A 307 3.37 3.60 6.76
N LEU A 308 3.91 3.39 5.56
CA LEU A 308 3.74 4.30 4.43
C LEU A 308 3.16 3.58 3.22
N GLY A 309 2.05 4.11 2.69
CA GLY A 309 1.46 3.75 1.41
C GLY A 309 1.30 4.97 0.50
N GLY A 310 1.06 4.73 -0.79
CA GLY A 310 0.99 5.77 -1.82
C GLY A 310 2.38 6.07 -2.41
N GLY A 311 2.52 5.94 -3.73
CA GLY A 311 3.81 6.09 -4.43
C GLY A 311 4.80 4.92 -4.30
N ILE A 312 4.64 4.00 -3.34
CA ILE A 312 5.62 2.92 -3.10
C ILE A 312 5.45 1.78 -4.11
N SER A 313 6.43 1.65 -5.00
CA SER A 313 6.39 0.71 -6.13
C SER A 313 7.76 0.35 -6.69
N THR A 314 8.83 0.94 -6.20
CA THR A 314 10.19 0.65 -6.67
C THR A 314 11.11 0.45 -5.47
N PRO A 315 12.27 -0.22 -5.66
CA PRO A 315 13.33 -0.29 -4.67
C PRO A 315 13.67 1.06 -4.03
N ALA A 316 13.74 2.13 -4.84
CA ALA A 316 14.04 3.47 -4.36
C ALA A 316 12.95 4.07 -3.49
N ALA A 317 11.69 3.94 -3.90
CA ALA A 317 10.57 4.43 -3.10
C ALA A 317 10.49 3.69 -1.74
N ALA A 318 10.72 2.37 -1.74
CA ALA A 318 10.74 1.57 -0.53
C ALA A 318 11.94 1.92 0.38
N ALA A 319 13.15 2.03 -0.17
CA ALA A 319 14.33 2.45 0.58
C ALA A 319 14.13 3.84 1.22
N ALA A 320 13.54 4.79 0.49
CA ALA A 320 13.20 6.11 1.02
C ALA A 320 12.15 6.04 2.13
N ALA A 321 11.10 5.22 2.00
CA ALA A 321 10.10 5.03 3.04
C ALA A 321 10.72 4.52 4.34
N PHE A 322 11.55 3.49 4.26
CA PHE A 322 12.25 2.94 5.44
C PHE A 322 13.26 3.93 6.01
N ALA A 323 13.99 4.68 5.17
CA ALA A 323 14.91 5.71 5.62
C ALA A 323 14.21 6.86 6.37
N MET A 324 12.95 7.19 6.02
CA MET A 324 12.13 8.14 6.78
C MET A 324 11.63 7.56 8.11
N GLY A 325 11.70 6.25 8.32
CA GLY A 325 11.29 5.57 9.55
C GLY A 325 9.99 4.76 9.45
N ALA A 326 9.56 4.37 8.24
CA ALA A 326 8.37 3.53 8.08
C ALA A 326 8.54 2.17 8.79
N ALA A 327 7.58 1.82 9.64
CA ALA A 327 7.53 0.51 10.29
C ALA A 327 7.25 -0.62 9.27
N TYR A 328 6.50 -0.30 8.23
CA TYR A 328 6.17 -1.17 7.11
C TYR A 328 5.78 -0.34 5.89
N ILE A 329 5.80 -0.95 4.71
CA ILE A 329 5.32 -0.33 3.47
C ILE A 329 4.04 -0.98 2.97
N VAL A 330 3.23 -0.20 2.25
CA VAL A 330 1.98 -0.67 1.63
C VAL A 330 2.00 -0.41 0.13
N THR A 331 1.66 -1.44 -0.65
CA THR A 331 1.52 -1.36 -2.10
C THR A 331 0.06 -1.58 -2.51
N GLY A 332 -0.33 -0.99 -3.65
CA GLY A 332 -1.69 -1.07 -4.20
C GLY A 332 -1.67 -1.24 -5.71
N SER A 333 -1.45 -0.15 -6.47
CA SER A 333 -1.51 -0.14 -7.95
C SER A 333 -0.70 -1.26 -8.62
N VAL A 334 0.50 -1.57 -8.11
CA VAL A 334 1.34 -2.68 -8.61
C VAL A 334 0.68 -4.05 -8.42
N ASN A 335 0.01 -4.26 -7.28
CA ASN A 335 -0.65 -5.53 -6.98
C ASN A 335 -1.83 -5.78 -7.92
N GLN A 336 -2.54 -4.72 -8.33
CA GLN A 336 -3.61 -4.84 -9.32
C GLN A 336 -3.10 -5.36 -10.67
N ALA A 337 -1.86 -5.06 -11.05
CA ALA A 337 -1.24 -5.53 -12.28
C ALA A 337 -0.74 -6.99 -12.23
N CYS A 338 -0.86 -7.66 -11.07
CA CYS A 338 -0.37 -9.02 -10.86
C CYS A 338 -1.45 -10.08 -11.18
N VAL A 339 -1.02 -11.30 -11.48
CA VAL A 339 -1.89 -12.40 -11.93
C VAL A 339 -2.88 -12.88 -10.85
N GLU A 340 -2.61 -12.60 -9.58
CA GLU A 340 -3.48 -12.93 -8.45
C GLU A 340 -4.61 -11.91 -8.24
N SER A 341 -4.54 -10.73 -8.85
CA SER A 341 -5.58 -9.71 -8.68
C SER A 341 -6.91 -10.15 -9.27
N GLY A 342 -8.01 -9.76 -8.62
CA GLY A 342 -9.38 -10.05 -9.03
C GLY A 342 -9.88 -9.17 -10.19
N THR A 343 -8.99 -8.58 -10.99
CA THR A 343 -9.35 -7.79 -12.18
C THR A 343 -9.14 -8.62 -13.45
N CYS A 344 -9.82 -8.27 -14.54
CA CYS A 344 -9.64 -8.98 -15.80
C CYS A 344 -8.23 -8.85 -16.39
N GLU A 345 -7.89 -9.77 -17.30
CA GLU A 345 -6.61 -9.77 -18.00
C GLU A 345 -6.34 -8.49 -18.79
N GLU A 346 -7.35 -7.94 -19.46
CA GLU A 346 -7.22 -6.71 -20.25
C GLU A 346 -6.78 -5.52 -19.37
N VAL A 347 -7.33 -5.40 -18.15
CA VAL A 347 -6.90 -4.36 -17.21
C VAL A 347 -5.44 -4.57 -16.77
N ARG A 348 -5.02 -5.81 -16.52
CA ARG A 348 -3.61 -6.10 -16.17
C ARG A 348 -2.65 -5.73 -17.31
N LYS A 349 -3.05 -5.97 -18.56
CA LYS A 349 -2.30 -5.53 -19.74
C LYS A 349 -2.22 -4.00 -19.82
N MET A 350 -3.35 -3.31 -19.66
CA MET A 350 -3.39 -1.84 -19.63
C MET A 350 -2.48 -1.26 -18.52
N LEU A 351 -2.50 -1.86 -17.33
CA LEU A 351 -1.65 -1.46 -16.21
C LEU A 351 -0.16 -1.69 -16.50
N ALA A 352 0.21 -2.76 -17.22
CA ALA A 352 1.60 -3.01 -17.61
C ALA A 352 2.16 -2.00 -18.64
N GLU A 353 1.28 -1.38 -19.43
CA GLU A 353 1.66 -0.36 -20.42
C GLU A 353 1.64 1.08 -19.87
N THR A 354 1.18 1.26 -18.63
CA THR A 354 0.95 2.57 -18.00
C THR A 354 2.25 3.31 -17.74
N ARG A 355 2.31 4.61 -18.04
CA ARG A 355 3.39 5.52 -17.65
C ARG A 355 2.94 6.47 -16.54
N GLN A 356 3.87 7.19 -15.92
CA GLN A 356 3.54 8.10 -14.81
C GLN A 356 2.49 9.16 -15.20
N ALA A 357 2.57 9.68 -16.42
CA ALA A 357 1.63 10.69 -16.92
C ALA A 357 0.28 10.12 -17.38
N ASP A 358 0.07 8.79 -17.33
CA ASP A 358 -1.13 8.11 -17.84
C ASP A 358 -2.25 8.00 -16.80
N VAL A 359 -2.16 8.71 -15.67
CA VAL A 359 -3.20 8.79 -14.65
C VAL A 359 -3.78 10.21 -14.56
N THR A 360 -4.97 10.33 -13.97
CA THR A 360 -5.66 11.60 -13.70
C THR A 360 -6.70 11.42 -12.60
N MET A 361 -7.18 12.52 -12.03
CA MET A 361 -8.37 12.50 -11.18
C MET A 361 -9.65 12.44 -12.04
N ALA A 362 -10.65 11.71 -11.56
CA ALA A 362 -12.00 11.65 -12.12
C ALA A 362 -13.05 11.67 -11.00
N PRO A 363 -14.28 12.15 -11.26
CA PRO A 363 -15.37 12.10 -10.28
C PRO A 363 -15.60 10.69 -9.73
N ALA A 364 -15.72 10.60 -8.41
CA ALA A 364 -16.05 9.38 -7.70
C ALA A 364 -17.55 9.06 -7.81
N ALA A 365 -17.92 7.78 -7.75
CA ALA A 365 -19.34 7.37 -7.77
C ALA A 365 -20.01 7.62 -6.41
N ASP A 366 -19.27 7.39 -5.33
CA ASP A 366 -19.60 7.80 -3.98
C ASP A 366 -19.29 9.28 -3.80
N MET A 367 -20.18 10.00 -3.11
CA MET A 367 -20.06 11.45 -2.88
C MET A 367 -19.85 12.27 -4.18
N PHE A 368 -20.37 11.77 -5.32
CA PHE A 368 -20.33 12.46 -6.62
C PHE A 368 -20.87 13.89 -6.51
N GLU A 369 -21.97 14.04 -5.79
CA GLU A 369 -22.67 15.30 -5.57
C GLU A 369 -21.82 16.32 -4.81
N MET A 370 -20.84 15.86 -4.02
CA MET A 370 -19.90 16.67 -3.24
C MET A 370 -18.60 16.98 -4.00
N GLY A 371 -18.45 16.48 -5.24
CA GLY A 371 -17.26 16.71 -6.06
C GLY A 371 -16.02 15.93 -5.62
N VAL A 372 -16.20 14.84 -4.87
CA VAL A 372 -15.10 13.93 -4.53
C VAL A 372 -14.56 13.28 -5.81
N THR A 373 -13.24 13.08 -5.85
CA THR A 373 -12.55 12.49 -7.00
C THR A 373 -11.69 11.32 -6.58
N VAL A 374 -11.40 10.46 -7.56
CA VAL A 374 -10.51 9.29 -7.44
C VAL A 374 -9.44 9.35 -8.53
N GLN A 375 -8.24 8.86 -8.23
CA GLN A 375 -7.14 8.76 -9.18
C GLN A 375 -7.25 7.48 -10.01
N VAL A 376 -7.32 7.65 -11.32
CA VAL A 376 -7.64 6.59 -12.28
C VAL A 376 -6.71 6.63 -13.50
N LEU A 377 -6.61 5.49 -14.18
CA LEU A 377 -5.96 5.39 -15.48
C LEU A 377 -6.73 6.18 -16.54
N LYS A 378 -6.02 6.91 -17.41
CA LYS A 378 -6.60 7.64 -18.56
C LYS A 378 -6.13 7.12 -19.91
N ARG A 379 -5.12 6.25 -19.95
CA ARG A 379 -4.64 5.63 -21.18
C ARG A 379 -5.42 4.34 -21.45
N GLY A 380 -5.87 4.18 -22.70
CA GLY A 380 -6.64 2.99 -23.12
C GLY A 380 -8.10 2.97 -22.66
N THR A 381 -8.58 4.04 -22.03
CA THR A 381 -9.98 4.23 -21.59
C THR A 381 -10.37 5.70 -21.70
N MET A 382 -11.64 6.00 -21.97
CA MET A 382 -12.21 7.36 -21.94
C MET A 382 -12.95 7.64 -20.64
N PHE A 383 -12.97 6.69 -19.69
CA PHE A 383 -13.70 6.84 -18.43
C PHE A 383 -13.47 8.18 -17.73
N PRO A 384 -12.22 8.68 -17.55
CA PRO A 384 -12.01 9.92 -16.81
C PRO A 384 -12.63 11.14 -17.49
N MET A 385 -12.55 11.21 -18.82
CA MET A 385 -13.14 12.29 -19.62
C MET A 385 -14.67 12.22 -19.58
N ARG A 386 -15.24 11.01 -19.68
CA ARG A 386 -16.68 10.76 -19.61
C ARG A 386 -17.23 11.11 -18.22
N ALA A 387 -16.54 10.69 -17.16
CA ALA A 387 -16.90 11.01 -15.78
C ALA A 387 -16.84 12.52 -15.50
N ALA A 388 -15.77 13.20 -15.95
CA ALA A 388 -15.67 14.66 -15.85
C ALA A 388 -16.84 15.35 -16.57
N ARG A 389 -17.20 14.88 -17.76
CA ARG A 389 -18.34 15.42 -18.51
C ARG A 389 -19.67 15.25 -17.78
N LEU A 390 -19.92 14.09 -17.17
CA LEU A 390 -21.11 13.88 -16.33
C LEU A 390 -21.16 14.87 -15.17
N TYR A 391 -20.02 15.16 -14.53
CA TYR A 391 -19.97 16.13 -13.44
C TYR A 391 -20.19 17.57 -13.91
N GLU A 392 -19.65 17.97 -15.06
CA GLU A 392 -19.93 19.27 -15.68
C GLU A 392 -21.42 19.46 -15.95
N ILE A 393 -22.06 18.46 -16.57
CA ILE A 393 -23.50 18.47 -16.85
C ILE A 393 -24.29 18.51 -15.55
N TYR A 394 -23.90 17.68 -14.56
CA TYR A 394 -24.51 17.70 -13.25
C TYR A 394 -24.42 19.09 -12.62
N ARG A 395 -23.30 19.82 -12.73
CA ARG A 395 -23.20 21.18 -12.18
C ARG A 395 -24.03 22.20 -12.96
N ALA A 396 -24.14 22.05 -14.27
CA ALA A 396 -24.77 23.03 -15.15
C ALA A 396 -26.31 23.03 -15.13
N TYR A 397 -26.95 21.86 -14.92
CA TYR A 397 -28.41 21.72 -15.08
C TYR A 397 -29.11 21.24 -13.81
N GLY A 398 -30.35 21.68 -13.55
CA GLY A 398 -31.15 21.30 -12.39
C GLY A 398 -31.73 19.89 -12.47
N SER A 399 -31.88 19.35 -13.67
CA SER A 399 -32.55 18.07 -13.94
C SER A 399 -32.08 17.45 -15.26
N MET A 400 -32.41 16.17 -15.50
CA MET A 400 -32.16 15.51 -16.79
C MET A 400 -32.99 16.08 -17.95
N ASP A 401 -34.07 16.80 -17.64
CA ASP A 401 -34.99 17.38 -18.63
C ASP A 401 -34.50 18.75 -19.12
N GLU A 402 -33.66 19.42 -18.34
CA GLU A 402 -32.99 20.67 -18.71
C GLU A 402 -31.73 20.45 -19.57
N ILE A 403 -31.24 19.22 -19.69
CA ILE A 403 -30.06 18.91 -20.53
C ILE A 403 -30.43 19.14 -22.01
N PRO A 404 -29.66 19.95 -22.76
CA PRO A 404 -29.92 20.20 -24.18
C PRO A 404 -30.05 18.90 -24.97
N ALA A 405 -31.04 18.82 -25.86
CA ALA A 405 -31.40 17.58 -26.57
C ALA A 405 -30.19 16.91 -27.27
N ALA A 406 -29.34 17.70 -27.93
CA ALA A 406 -28.14 17.18 -28.60
C ALA A 406 -27.09 16.63 -27.62
N GLU A 407 -27.01 17.16 -26.40
CA GLU A 407 -26.12 16.63 -25.37
C GLU A 407 -26.69 15.37 -24.72
N LYS A 408 -28.00 15.37 -24.44
CA LYS A 408 -28.73 14.20 -23.94
C LYS A 408 -28.61 13.01 -24.90
N GLU A 409 -28.81 13.25 -26.20
CA GLU A 409 -28.65 12.22 -27.23
C GLU A 409 -27.23 11.63 -27.25
N LYS A 410 -26.19 12.46 -27.15
CA LYS A 410 -24.80 11.99 -27.05
C LYS A 410 -24.57 11.13 -25.83
N LEU A 411 -25.09 11.52 -24.67
CA LEU A 411 -24.98 10.73 -23.43
C LEU A 411 -25.62 9.35 -23.62
N GLU A 412 -26.85 9.32 -24.15
CA GLU A 412 -27.62 8.09 -24.36
C GLU A 412 -26.95 7.15 -25.37
N GLN A 413 -26.39 7.68 -26.47
CA GLN A 413 -25.76 6.87 -27.50
C GLN A 413 -24.34 6.39 -27.12
N THR A 414 -23.54 7.25 -26.48
CA THR A 414 -22.09 7.00 -26.35
C THR A 414 -21.65 6.55 -24.95
N LEU A 415 -22.26 7.09 -23.88
CA LEU A 415 -21.93 6.74 -22.49
C LEU A 415 -22.87 5.66 -21.98
N PHE A 416 -24.16 5.94 -21.92
CA PHE A 416 -25.13 5.04 -21.30
C PHE A 416 -25.45 3.87 -22.21
N ARG A 417 -25.43 4.09 -23.54
CA ARG A 417 -25.89 3.13 -24.58
C ARG A 417 -27.33 2.67 -24.35
N ASN A 418 -28.13 3.56 -23.76
CA ASN A 418 -29.54 3.38 -23.46
C ASN A 418 -30.14 4.76 -23.16
N LYS A 419 -31.46 4.87 -23.19
CA LYS A 419 -32.16 6.09 -22.77
C LYS A 419 -31.93 6.36 -21.28
N LEU A 420 -31.75 7.62 -20.89
CA LEU A 420 -31.56 7.99 -19.48
C LEU A 420 -32.74 7.56 -18.62
N GLU A 421 -33.96 7.60 -19.16
CA GLU A 421 -35.16 7.14 -18.47
C GLU A 421 -35.12 5.63 -18.16
N ASN A 422 -34.60 4.81 -19.09
CA ASN A 422 -34.45 3.38 -18.83
C ASN A 422 -33.39 3.12 -17.74
N ILE A 423 -32.27 3.86 -17.78
CA ILE A 423 -31.25 3.79 -16.73
C ILE A 423 -31.84 4.20 -15.37
N TRP A 424 -32.72 5.21 -15.35
CA TRP A 424 -33.43 5.58 -14.13
C TRP A 424 -34.33 4.45 -13.62
N GLN A 425 -35.08 3.76 -14.48
CA GLN A 425 -35.92 2.64 -14.05
C GLN A 425 -35.08 1.50 -13.43
N ASP A 426 -33.95 1.14 -14.04
CA ASP A 426 -33.03 0.14 -13.50
C ASP A 426 -32.44 0.58 -12.16
N THR A 427 -32.02 1.85 -12.08
CA THR A 427 -31.45 2.45 -10.85
C THR A 427 -32.49 2.49 -9.72
N ARG A 428 -33.74 2.83 -10.05
CA ARG A 428 -34.87 2.85 -9.12
C ARG A 428 -35.14 1.45 -8.59
N ALA A 429 -35.18 0.43 -9.45
CA ALA A 429 -35.38 -0.95 -9.02
C ALA A 429 -34.27 -1.44 -8.07
N TYR A 430 -33.02 -1.07 -8.35
CA TYR A 430 -31.87 -1.36 -7.49
C TYR A 430 -32.01 -0.71 -6.10
N PHE A 431 -32.27 0.60 -6.04
CA PHE A 431 -32.41 1.29 -4.76
C PHE A 431 -33.69 0.93 -4.01
N GLN A 432 -34.77 0.55 -4.69
CA GLN A 432 -36.00 0.09 -4.02
C GLN A 432 -35.76 -1.14 -3.12
N GLN A 433 -34.77 -1.98 -3.45
CA GLN A 433 -34.41 -3.15 -2.65
C GLN A 433 -33.36 -2.82 -1.59
N ARG A 434 -32.44 -1.90 -1.87
CA ARG A 434 -31.25 -1.64 -1.05
C ARG A 434 -31.39 -0.45 -0.11
N ASP A 435 -31.91 0.66 -0.61
CA ASP A 435 -32.17 1.89 0.14
C ASP A 435 -33.34 2.68 -0.49
N PRO A 436 -34.59 2.36 -0.12
CA PRO A 436 -35.78 3.01 -0.67
C PRO A 436 -35.80 4.53 -0.51
N SER A 437 -35.08 5.08 0.49
CA SER A 437 -35.02 6.52 0.75
C SER A 437 -34.39 7.31 -0.41
N GLN A 438 -33.48 6.68 -1.18
CA GLN A 438 -32.91 7.29 -2.39
C GLN A 438 -33.96 7.50 -3.47
N VAL A 439 -34.88 6.54 -3.62
CA VAL A 439 -35.98 6.62 -4.59
C VAL A 439 -36.96 7.72 -4.19
N GLU A 440 -37.39 7.72 -2.93
CA GLU A 440 -38.29 8.75 -2.39
C GLU A 440 -37.72 10.16 -2.55
N ARG A 441 -36.41 10.33 -2.34
CA ARG A 441 -35.72 11.60 -2.57
C ARG A 441 -35.69 11.95 -4.06
N ALA A 442 -35.32 11.02 -4.93
CA ALA A 442 -35.23 11.25 -6.37
C ALA A 442 -36.57 11.61 -7.01
N ASP A 443 -37.68 11.08 -6.47
CA ASP A 443 -39.04 11.43 -6.91
C ASP A 443 -39.41 12.90 -6.59
N ARG A 444 -38.76 13.51 -5.58
CA ARG A 444 -38.98 14.91 -5.16
C ARG A 444 -37.90 15.88 -5.65
N ASP A 445 -36.71 15.37 -5.91
CA ASP A 445 -35.51 16.13 -6.26
C ASP A 445 -34.96 15.65 -7.63
N PRO A 446 -35.34 16.33 -8.73
CA PRO A 446 -34.87 16.00 -10.07
C PRO A 446 -33.35 16.03 -10.23
N LYS A 447 -32.65 16.81 -9.39
CA LYS A 447 -31.19 16.89 -9.37
C LYS A 447 -30.60 15.62 -8.79
N HIS A 448 -31.17 15.14 -7.68
CA HIS A 448 -30.79 13.87 -7.06
C HIS A 448 -31.04 12.69 -8.01
N ARG A 449 -32.20 12.68 -8.70
CA ARG A 449 -32.48 11.68 -9.75
C ARG A 449 -31.39 11.65 -10.83
N MET A 450 -30.98 12.83 -11.32
CA MET A 450 -29.88 12.93 -12.28
C MET A 450 -28.56 12.40 -11.71
N ALA A 451 -28.23 12.72 -10.45
CA ALA A 451 -27.05 12.20 -9.78
C ALA A 451 -27.05 10.66 -9.73
N LEU A 452 -28.16 10.04 -9.33
CA LEU A 452 -28.27 8.57 -9.26
C LEU A 452 -28.05 7.92 -10.63
N VAL A 453 -28.63 8.48 -11.69
CA VAL A 453 -28.41 8.00 -13.07
C VAL A 453 -26.95 8.15 -13.49
N PHE A 454 -26.28 9.26 -13.16
CA PHE A 454 -24.86 9.43 -13.52
C PHE A 454 -23.95 8.51 -12.70
N ARG A 455 -24.26 8.32 -11.41
CA ARG A 455 -23.57 7.39 -10.51
C ARG A 455 -23.70 5.94 -10.97
N TRP A 456 -24.77 5.57 -11.67
CA TRP A 456 -24.85 4.26 -12.33
C TRP A 456 -23.67 4.06 -13.29
N TYR A 457 -23.38 5.01 -14.19
CA TYR A 457 -22.25 4.87 -15.12
C TYR A 457 -20.92 4.81 -14.37
N LEU A 458 -20.73 5.67 -13.36
CA LEU A 458 -19.50 5.70 -12.56
C LEU A 458 -19.28 4.37 -11.82
N GLY A 459 -20.32 3.80 -11.21
CA GLY A 459 -20.26 2.53 -10.51
C GLY A 459 -20.05 1.34 -11.46
N GLN A 460 -20.71 1.35 -12.63
CA GLN A 460 -20.58 0.31 -13.65
C GLN A 460 -19.22 0.31 -14.33
N GLY A 461 -18.56 1.47 -14.48
CA GLY A 461 -17.20 1.56 -15.02
C GLY A 461 -16.20 0.63 -14.32
N ALA A 462 -16.30 0.52 -13.00
CA ALA A 462 -15.47 -0.39 -12.22
C ALA A 462 -15.89 -1.87 -12.34
N HIS A 463 -17.19 -2.17 -12.50
CA HIS A 463 -17.65 -3.54 -12.75
C HIS A 463 -17.21 -4.04 -14.13
N TRP A 464 -17.40 -3.23 -15.18
CA TRP A 464 -16.95 -3.56 -16.53
C TRP A 464 -15.44 -3.84 -16.59
N ALA A 465 -14.64 -3.02 -15.88
CA ALA A 465 -13.20 -3.22 -15.78
C ALA A 465 -12.83 -4.51 -15.04
N ARG A 466 -13.49 -4.81 -13.91
CA ARG A 466 -13.25 -6.03 -13.14
C ARG A 466 -13.61 -7.28 -13.94
N ASP A 467 -14.80 -7.28 -14.53
CA ASP A 467 -15.39 -8.45 -15.22
C ASP A 467 -14.85 -8.62 -16.64
N GLY A 468 -14.22 -7.58 -17.21
CA GLY A 468 -13.63 -7.61 -18.53
C GLY A 468 -14.67 -7.54 -19.66
N GLU A 469 -15.76 -6.77 -19.47
CA GLU A 469 -16.82 -6.60 -20.46
C GLU A 469 -16.27 -6.01 -21.78
N PRO A 470 -16.10 -6.81 -22.85
CA PRO A 470 -15.34 -6.41 -24.03
C PRO A 470 -15.94 -5.21 -24.74
N THR A 471 -17.28 -5.09 -24.70
CA THR A 471 -17.98 -3.98 -25.37
C THR A 471 -17.80 -2.65 -24.63
N ARG A 472 -17.32 -2.67 -23.38
CA ARG A 472 -17.18 -1.51 -22.48
C ARG A 472 -15.73 -1.14 -22.17
N LYS A 473 -14.74 -1.67 -22.89
CA LYS A 473 -13.31 -1.35 -22.66
C LYS A 473 -13.02 0.16 -22.52
N MET A 474 -13.60 1.00 -23.38
CA MET A 474 -13.40 2.46 -23.33
C MET A 474 -14.10 3.13 -22.13
N ASP A 475 -14.93 2.40 -21.39
CA ASP A 475 -15.65 2.84 -20.19
C ASP A 475 -15.03 2.28 -18.90
N TYR A 476 -13.91 1.53 -18.99
CA TYR A 476 -13.28 0.93 -17.82
C TYR A 476 -12.76 2.00 -16.86
N GLN A 477 -13.24 1.93 -15.61
CA GLN A 477 -12.66 2.65 -14.49
C GLN A 477 -11.61 1.77 -13.84
N VAL A 478 -10.34 2.16 -13.97
CA VAL A 478 -9.21 1.45 -13.34
C VAL A 478 -8.55 2.41 -12.37
N TRP A 479 -8.67 2.13 -11.06
CA TRP A 479 -8.02 2.90 -10.01
C TRP A 479 -6.52 2.64 -10.05
N CYS A 480 -5.74 3.69 -10.30
CA CYS A 480 -4.30 3.55 -10.51
C CYS A 480 -3.61 4.87 -10.21
N GLY A 481 -2.54 4.84 -9.42
CA GLY A 481 -1.68 6.00 -9.17
C GLY A 481 -0.41 6.01 -10.03
N PRO A 482 0.40 7.08 -9.97
CA PRO A 482 1.64 7.21 -10.74
C PRO A 482 2.68 6.15 -10.37
N ALA A 483 2.54 5.52 -9.20
CA ALA A 483 3.32 4.36 -8.75
C ALA A 483 3.37 3.24 -9.80
N MET A 484 2.28 3.00 -10.55
CA MET A 484 2.29 1.97 -11.59
C MET A 484 3.28 2.30 -12.72
N GLY A 485 3.31 3.57 -13.15
CA GLY A 485 4.26 4.03 -14.15
C GLY A 485 5.71 3.96 -13.70
N ALA A 486 5.98 4.27 -12.42
CA ALA A 486 7.32 4.12 -11.84
C ALA A 486 7.78 2.66 -11.79
N PHE A 487 6.89 1.72 -11.44
CA PHE A 487 7.17 0.29 -11.50
C PHE A 487 7.45 -0.18 -12.94
N ASN A 488 6.63 0.24 -13.91
CA ASN A 488 6.81 -0.16 -15.31
C ASN A 488 8.14 0.35 -15.88
N GLU A 489 8.53 1.59 -15.56
CA GLU A 489 9.84 2.13 -15.94
C GLU A 489 10.98 1.30 -15.34
N TRP A 490 10.90 1.00 -14.04
CA TRP A 490 11.93 0.22 -13.34
C TRP A 490 12.03 -1.23 -13.85
N THR A 491 10.91 -1.83 -14.26
CA THR A 491 10.85 -3.22 -14.72
C THR A 491 11.05 -3.40 -16.23
N ALA A 492 11.20 -2.31 -16.99
CA ALA A 492 11.40 -2.36 -18.43
C ALA A 492 12.61 -3.22 -18.83
N GLY A 493 12.44 -4.06 -19.85
CA GLY A 493 13.45 -5.01 -20.32
C GLY A 493 13.64 -6.25 -19.44
N SER A 494 12.89 -6.37 -18.33
CA SER A 494 12.96 -7.51 -17.42
C SER A 494 11.78 -8.48 -17.60
N PHE A 495 11.82 -9.61 -16.89
CA PHE A 495 10.69 -10.54 -16.88
C PHE A 495 9.40 -9.93 -16.31
N LEU A 496 9.49 -8.94 -15.42
CA LEU A 496 8.33 -8.26 -14.84
C LEU A 496 7.68 -7.25 -15.80
N GLU A 497 8.30 -6.94 -16.94
CA GLU A 497 7.64 -6.13 -17.97
C GLU A 497 6.36 -6.82 -18.47
N GLN A 498 6.42 -8.14 -18.65
CA GLN A 498 5.30 -8.96 -19.13
C GLN A 498 4.23 -9.14 -18.03
N HIS A 499 3.01 -8.67 -18.28
CA HIS A 499 1.91 -8.74 -17.29
C HIS A 499 1.62 -10.17 -16.80
N SER A 500 1.76 -11.17 -17.67
CA SER A 500 1.52 -12.59 -17.34
C SER A 500 2.57 -13.18 -16.41
N ARG A 501 3.70 -12.50 -16.22
CA ARG A 501 4.79 -12.90 -15.33
C ARG A 501 4.83 -12.11 -14.02
N ARG A 502 3.91 -11.16 -13.82
CA ARG A 502 3.81 -10.37 -12.58
C ARG A 502 3.03 -11.17 -11.53
N THR A 503 3.74 -11.73 -10.56
CA THR A 503 3.13 -12.25 -9.33
C THR A 503 3.31 -11.25 -8.19
N VAL A 504 2.34 -11.16 -7.29
CA VAL A 504 2.44 -10.24 -6.14
C VAL A 504 3.67 -10.50 -5.28
N VAL A 505 4.06 -11.76 -5.13
CA VAL A 505 5.26 -12.16 -4.39
C VAL A 505 6.53 -11.72 -5.11
N SER A 506 6.62 -11.87 -6.42
CA SER A 506 7.81 -11.46 -7.18
C SER A 506 7.98 -9.94 -7.16
N ALA A 507 6.88 -9.19 -7.31
CA ALA A 507 6.91 -7.73 -7.19
C ALA A 507 7.36 -7.29 -5.79
N ALA A 508 6.76 -7.85 -4.73
CA ALA A 508 7.08 -7.51 -3.35
C ALA A 508 8.53 -7.84 -2.97
N LEU A 509 9.01 -9.04 -3.29
CA LEU A 509 10.39 -9.44 -3.00
C LEU A 509 11.40 -8.59 -3.76
N ASN A 510 11.15 -8.25 -5.02
CA ASN A 510 12.07 -7.38 -5.77
C ASN A 510 12.10 -5.96 -5.21
N ILE A 511 10.96 -5.41 -4.78
CA ILE A 511 10.90 -4.10 -4.13
C ILE A 511 11.71 -4.11 -2.83
N LEU A 512 11.50 -5.10 -1.96
CA LEU A 512 12.17 -5.17 -0.66
C LEU A 512 13.66 -5.54 -0.77
N PHE A 513 14.00 -6.53 -1.60
CA PHE A 513 15.39 -6.89 -1.87
C PHE A 513 16.14 -5.72 -2.49
N GLY A 514 15.56 -5.08 -3.50
CA GLY A 514 16.14 -3.89 -4.10
C GLY A 514 16.30 -2.76 -3.08
N ALA A 515 15.32 -2.54 -2.19
CA ALA A 515 15.44 -1.53 -1.15
C ALA A 515 16.64 -1.79 -0.24
N ALA A 516 16.86 -3.04 0.19
CA ALA A 516 18.05 -3.43 0.95
C ALA A 516 19.35 -3.13 0.20
N VAL A 517 19.41 -3.46 -1.09
CA VAL A 517 20.56 -3.15 -1.95
C VAL A 517 20.80 -1.63 -2.04
N GLN A 518 19.75 -0.83 -2.23
CA GLN A 518 19.86 0.63 -2.28
C GLN A 518 20.28 1.23 -0.94
N THR A 519 19.79 0.70 0.18
CA THR A 519 20.21 1.14 1.51
C THR A 519 21.72 0.90 1.70
N ARG A 520 22.24 -0.25 1.26
CA ARG A 520 23.70 -0.53 1.30
C ARG A 520 24.49 0.41 0.40
N ALA A 521 23.98 0.71 -0.79
CA ALA A 521 24.59 1.69 -1.69
C ALA A 521 24.62 3.10 -1.05
N ALA A 522 23.52 3.52 -0.42
CA ALA A 522 23.43 4.78 0.30
C ALA A 522 24.43 4.85 1.47
N MET A 523 24.65 3.75 2.21
CA MET A 523 25.68 3.69 3.25
C MET A 523 27.07 4.02 2.68
N LEU A 524 27.43 3.47 1.52
CA LEU A 524 28.69 3.78 0.86
C LEU A 524 28.76 5.24 0.41
N SER A 525 27.67 5.77 -0.19
CA SER A 525 27.60 7.17 -0.60
C SER A 525 27.76 8.15 0.56
N CYS A 526 27.19 7.85 1.74
CA CYS A 526 27.38 8.64 2.96
C CYS A 526 28.82 8.64 3.48
N GLN A 527 29.67 7.72 3.03
CA GLN A 527 31.10 7.69 3.32
C GLN A 527 31.95 8.41 2.26
N GLY A 528 31.31 9.11 1.30
CA GLY A 528 31.99 9.83 0.22
C GLY A 528 32.36 8.95 -0.98
N ILE A 529 31.90 7.69 -1.01
CA ILE A 529 32.10 6.81 -2.17
C ILE A 529 31.16 7.22 -3.30
N ARG A 530 31.74 7.48 -4.47
CA ARG A 530 30.99 7.81 -5.69
C ARG A 530 30.64 6.54 -6.43
N LEU A 531 29.34 6.23 -6.47
CA LEU A 531 28.79 5.11 -7.21
C LEU A 531 28.32 5.59 -8.59
N THR A 532 28.58 4.82 -9.64
CA THR A 532 28.08 5.15 -10.99
C THR A 532 26.60 4.76 -11.12
N PRO A 533 25.86 5.35 -12.08
CA PRO A 533 24.47 4.96 -12.34
C PRO A 533 24.31 3.46 -12.64
N GLU A 534 25.27 2.85 -13.33
CA GLU A 534 25.28 1.42 -13.66
C GLU A 534 25.40 0.55 -12.40
N GLU A 535 26.17 0.99 -11.41
CA GLU A 535 26.32 0.28 -10.13
C GLU A 535 25.07 0.39 -9.25
N LEU A 536 24.32 1.48 -9.40
CA LEU A 536 23.05 1.73 -8.71
C LEU A 536 21.85 1.09 -9.41
N GLN A 537 22.02 0.57 -10.63
CA GLN A 537 20.94 -0.03 -11.39
C GLN A 537 20.55 -1.39 -10.81
N ILE A 538 19.38 -1.44 -10.16
CA ILE A 538 18.80 -2.67 -9.62
C ILE A 538 17.77 -3.18 -10.59
N GLN A 539 18.14 -4.20 -11.35
CA GLN A 539 17.19 -4.90 -12.23
C GLN A 539 16.40 -5.95 -11.44
N PRO A 540 15.13 -6.19 -11.78
CA PRO A 540 14.37 -7.29 -11.23
C PRO A 540 15.05 -8.64 -11.43
N LEU A 541 15.03 -9.45 -10.38
CA LEU A 541 15.53 -10.83 -10.34
C LEU A 541 14.37 -11.79 -10.13
N GLU A 542 14.48 -12.97 -10.75
CA GLU A 542 13.57 -14.08 -10.46
C GLU A 542 13.57 -14.39 -8.97
N THR A 543 12.40 -14.74 -8.42
CA THR A 543 12.24 -15.02 -6.99
C THR A 543 13.23 -16.07 -6.46
N ALA A 544 13.54 -17.10 -7.26
CA ALA A 544 14.53 -18.11 -6.92
C ALA A 544 15.93 -17.49 -6.69
N LYS A 545 16.34 -16.54 -7.53
CA LYS A 545 17.63 -15.87 -7.41
C LYS A 545 17.70 -14.96 -6.20
N ILE A 546 16.61 -14.25 -5.87
CA ILE A 546 16.54 -13.48 -4.62
C ILE A 546 16.72 -14.40 -3.42
N LYS A 547 16.07 -15.57 -3.41
CA LYS A 547 16.21 -16.55 -2.32
C LYS A 547 17.64 -17.07 -2.17
N GLU A 548 18.44 -17.14 -3.22
CA GLU A 548 19.87 -17.47 -3.11
C GLU A 548 20.66 -16.41 -2.35
N TYR A 549 20.37 -15.12 -2.55
CA TYR A 549 21.00 -14.02 -1.81
C TYR A 549 20.54 -13.89 -0.35
N LEU A 550 19.41 -14.49 -0.01
CA LEU A 550 18.83 -14.49 1.34
C LEU A 550 19.20 -15.74 2.16
N ARG A 551 19.95 -16.67 1.58
CA ARG A 551 20.60 -17.78 2.30
C ARG A 551 21.94 -17.31 2.85
#